data_AF-A0A353PBK4-F1
#
_entry.id   AF-A0A353PBK4-F1
#
_cell.length_a   1.000
_cell.length_b   1.000
_cell.length_c   1.000
_cell.angle_alpha   90.00
_cell.angle_beta   90.00
_cell.angle_gamma   90.00
#
_symmetry.space_group_name_H-M   'P 1'
#
loop_
_entity.id
_entity.type
_entity.pdbx_description
1 polymer ?
#
loop_
_entity_poly.entity_id
_entity_poly.type
_entity_poly.pdbx_seq_one_letter_code
_entity_poly.pdbx_strand_id
1 'polypeptide(L)'
;GLMSDREVALSDLALAAFRGLDARGWGRVDFMIDRAGAPWLLELNSVPGMTDHSLVPMAARAAGLSFEELVWRILETSMEQR
;
A
#
# COMPACT_ATOMS: atom_id res chain seq x y z
N GLY A 1 -5.22 -16.78 -6.11
CA GLY A 1 -4.05 -17.52 -5.58
C GLY A 1 -3.91 -17.20 -4.12
N LEU A 2 -3.49 -18.15 -3.29
CA LEU A 2 -3.22 -17.89 -1.87
C LEU A 2 -1.93 -17.08 -1.76
N MET A 3 -1.92 -16.04 -0.93
CA MET A 3 -0.71 -15.28 -0.60
C MET A 3 0.24 -16.17 0.21
N SER A 4 1.54 -15.97 0.04
CA SER A 4 2.57 -16.58 0.88
C SER A 4 2.57 -15.96 2.27
N ASP A 5 3.03 -16.72 3.28
CA ASP A 5 3.19 -16.22 4.66
C ASP A 5 4.02 -14.94 4.73
N ARG A 6 5.00 -14.82 3.82
CA ARG A 6 5.85 -13.63 3.70
C ARG A 6 5.09 -12.41 3.18
N GLU A 7 4.20 -12.57 2.20
CA GLU A 7 3.38 -11.47 1.69
C GLU A 7 2.41 -10.97 2.76
N VAL A 8 1.81 -11.88 3.53
CA VAL A 8 0.96 -11.53 4.67
C VAL A 8 1.75 -10.73 5.71
N ALA A 9 2.93 -11.24 6.12
CA ALA A 9 3.77 -10.56 7.11
C ALA A 9 4.22 -9.16 6.65
N LEU A 10 4.55 -8.99 5.36
CA LEU A 10 4.92 -7.69 4.79
C LEU A 10 3.72 -6.75 4.69
N SER A 11 2.52 -7.25 4.38
CA SER A 11 1.30 -6.45 4.35
C SER A 11 0.95 -5.94 5.75
N ASP A 12 1.03 -6.80 6.76
CA ASP A 12 0.81 -6.41 8.16
C ASP A 12 1.84 -5.37 8.62
N LEU A 13 3.11 -5.55 8.25
CA LEU A 13 4.17 -4.59 8.56
C LEU A 13 3.96 -3.24 7.86
N ALA A 14 3.50 -3.25 6.60
CA ALA A 14 3.14 -2.03 5.86
C ALA A 14 2.04 -1.25 6.57
N LEU A 15 0.98 -1.93 7.02
CA LEU A 15 -0.11 -1.31 7.77
C LEU A 15 0.36 -0.78 9.13
N ALA A 16 1.22 -1.51 9.83
CA ALA A 16 1.80 -1.09 11.10
C ALA A 16 2.66 0.18 10.92
N ALA A 17 3.52 0.23 9.90
CA ALA A 17 4.33 1.39 9.57
C ALA A 17 3.48 2.61 9.19
N PHE A 18 2.46 2.42 8.35
CA PHE A 18 1.53 3.48 7.93
C PHE A 18 0.84 4.12 9.15
N ARG A 19 0.29 3.29 10.05
CA ARG A 19 -0.36 3.76 11.29
C ARG A 19 0.63 4.36 12.28
N GLY A 20 1.83 3.78 12.39
CA GLY A 20 2.88 4.25 13.30
C GLY A 20 3.41 5.65 12.93
N LEU A 21 3.29 6.04 11.66
CA LEU A 21 3.63 7.37 11.15
C LEU A 21 2.43 8.35 11.16
N ASP A 22 1.33 7.99 11.82
CA ASP A 22 0.06 8.73 11.85
C ASP A 22 -0.50 9.06 10.45
N ALA A 23 -0.19 8.22 9.45
CA ALA A 23 -0.71 8.39 8.12
C ALA A 23 -2.19 7.98 8.06
N ARG A 24 -2.96 8.68 7.22
CA ARG A 24 -4.41 8.48 7.04
C ARG A 24 -4.75 8.40 5.56
N GLY A 25 -5.92 7.83 5.27
CA GLY A 25 -6.39 7.63 3.90
C GLY A 25 -5.63 6.52 3.20
N TRP A 26 -4.68 6.88 2.33
CA TRP A 26 -3.97 5.94 1.47
C TRP A 26 -2.49 6.33 1.30
N GLY A 27 -1.70 5.41 0.79
CA GLY A 27 -0.30 5.64 0.46
C GLY A 27 0.42 4.36 0.08
N ARG A 28 1.72 4.47 -0.17
CA ARG A 28 2.61 3.34 -0.47
C ARG A 28 3.71 3.27 0.59
N VAL A 29 3.98 2.07 1.08
CA VAL A 29 5.08 1.81 2.01
C VAL A 29 6.11 0.94 1.29
N ASP A 30 7.34 1.43 1.19
CA ASP A 30 8.40 0.74 0.48
C ASP A 30 9.38 0.10 1.46
N PHE A 31 9.69 -1.16 1.23
CA PHE A 31 10.63 -1.95 2.03
C PHE A 31 11.81 -2.43 1.19
N MET A 32 13.00 -2.46 1.80
CA MET A 32 14.14 -3.22 1.30
C MET A 32 14.25 -4.51 2.10
N ILE A 33 14.45 -5.64 1.43
CA ILE A 33 14.78 -6.88 2.12
C ILE A 33 16.28 -7.10 2.06
N ASP A 34 16.90 -7.27 3.23
CA ASP A 34 18.33 -7.55 3.29
C ASP A 34 18.67 -9.02 2.94
N ARG A 35 19.96 -9.36 2.98
CA ARG A 35 20.45 -10.72 2.69
C ARG A 35 20.00 -11.78 3.70
N ALA A 36 19.64 -11.37 4.92
CA ALA A 36 19.10 -12.27 5.94
C ALA A 36 17.58 -12.46 5.81
N GLY A 37 16.94 -11.75 4.88
CA GLY A 37 15.49 -11.79 4.66
C GLY A 37 14.71 -10.81 5.54
N ALA A 38 15.39 -9.93 6.29
CA ALA A 38 14.73 -8.97 7.17
C ALA A 38 14.24 -7.74 6.37
N PRO A 39 13.00 -7.28 6.61
CA PRO A 39 12.48 -6.07 5.98
C PRO A 39 12.93 -4.80 6.69
N TRP A 40 13.35 -3.81 5.89
CA TRP A 40 13.74 -2.48 6.33
C TRP A 40 12.82 -1.45 5.67
N LEU A 41 12.11 -0.66 6.48
CA LEU A 41 11.27 0.43 5.98
C LEU A 41 12.16 1.51 5.36
N LEU A 42 11.90 1.88 4.11
CA LEU A 42 12.62 2.92 3.38
C LEU A 42 11.87 4.24 3.40
N GLU A 43 10.63 4.22 2.88
CA GLU A 43 9.80 5.40 2.76
C GLU A 43 8.32 5.06 2.92
N LEU A 44 7.59 6.07 3.38
CA LEU A 44 6.14 6.17 3.23
C LEU A 44 5.86 7.27 2.22
N ASN A 45 5.24 6.92 1.10
CA ASN A 45 4.76 7.88 0.13
C ASN A 45 3.25 8.10 0.31
N SER A 46 2.87 9.27 0.81
CA SER A 46 1.47 9.63 1.08
C SER A 46 0.67 10.01 -0.16
N VAL A 47 1.32 10.26 -1.31
CA VAL A 47 0.67 10.54 -2.60
C VAL A 47 1.50 9.87 -3.71
N PRO A 48 1.42 8.53 -3.84
CA PRO A 48 2.19 7.82 -4.84
C PRO A 48 1.64 8.08 -6.25
N GLY A 49 2.43 7.72 -7.27
CA GLY A 49 2.03 7.83 -8.66
C GLY A 49 0.74 7.05 -8.98
N MET A 50 -0.08 7.61 -9.88
CA MET A 50 -1.41 7.10 -10.25
C MET A 50 -1.58 6.84 -11.75
N THR A 51 -0.49 6.71 -12.50
CA THR A 51 -0.56 6.24 -13.89
C THR A 51 -0.79 4.72 -13.93
N ASP A 52 -1.21 4.19 -15.07
CA ASP A 52 -1.37 2.74 -15.32
C ASP A 52 -0.10 1.90 -15.06
N HIS A 53 1.08 2.52 -15.21
CA HIS A 53 2.40 1.97 -14.93
C HIS A 53 2.88 2.19 -13.47
N SER A 54 2.11 2.91 -12.65
CA SER A 54 2.47 3.15 -11.26
C SER A 54 2.13 1.94 -10.38
N LEU A 55 2.93 1.72 -9.33
CA LEU A 55 2.83 0.51 -8.49
C LEU A 55 1.47 0.35 -7.80
N VAL A 56 0.83 1.44 -7.34
CA VAL A 56 -0.45 1.36 -6.63
C VAL A 56 -1.59 0.93 -7.59
N PRO A 57 -1.80 1.56 -8.76
CA PRO A 57 -2.73 1.05 -9.76
C PRO A 57 -2.44 -0.38 -10.23
N MET A 58 -1.16 -0.75 -10.40
CA MET A 58 -0.78 -2.12 -10.74
C MET A 58 -1.16 -3.12 -9.65
N ALA A 59 -0.92 -2.80 -8.39
CA ALA A 59 -1.28 -3.65 -7.24
C ALA A 59 -2.80 -3.78 -7.08
N ALA A 60 -3.55 -2.68 -7.26
CA ALA A 60 -5.01 -2.70 -7.23
C ALA A 60 -5.58 -3.63 -8.31
N ARG A 61 -5.06 -3.56 -9.54
CA ARG A 61 -5.43 -4.46 -10.63
C ARG A 61 -5.10 -5.91 -10.32
N ALA A 62 -3.95 -6.19 -9.72
CA ALA A 62 -3.59 -7.54 -9.27
C ALA A 62 -4.54 -8.07 -8.18
N ALA A 63 -5.10 -7.17 -7.35
CA ALA A 63 -6.14 -7.46 -6.37
C ALA A 63 -7.56 -7.51 -6.96
N GLY A 64 -7.72 -7.34 -8.28
CA GLY A 64 -9.01 -7.39 -8.97
C GLY A 64 -9.83 -6.09 -8.94
N LEU A 65 -9.22 -4.97 -8.58
CA LEU A 65 -9.86 -3.65 -8.60
C LEU A 65 -9.56 -2.91 -9.92
N SER A 66 -10.59 -2.30 -10.51
CA SER A 66 -10.41 -1.34 -11.61
C SER A 66 -9.74 -0.05 -11.11
N PHE A 67 -9.25 0.76 -12.04
CA PHE A 67 -8.67 2.05 -11.69
C PHE A 67 -9.73 3.00 -11.12
N GLU A 68 -10.93 2.99 -11.67
CA GLU A 68 -12.08 3.77 -11.20
C GLU A 68 -12.49 3.35 -9.78
N GLU A 69 -12.53 2.04 -9.49
CA GLU A 69 -12.80 1.52 -8.15
C GLU A 69 -11.73 1.93 -7.15
N LEU A 70 -10.45 1.90 -7.54
CA LEU A 70 -9.34 2.39 -6.71
C LEU A 70 -9.52 3.88 -6.38
N VAL A 71 -9.76 4.71 -7.39
CA VAL A 71 -9.96 6.16 -7.20
C VAL A 71 -11.16 6.43 -6.30
N TRP A 72 -12.27 5.72 -6.51
CA TRP A 72 -13.46 5.87 -5.67
C TRP A 72 -13.17 5.53 -4.20
N ARG A 73 -12.51 4.40 -3.92
CA ARG A 73 -12.13 4.01 -2.56
C ARG A 73 -11.23 5.04 -1.89
N ILE A 74 -10.27 5.61 -2.63
CA ILE A 74 -9.41 6.69 -2.10
C ILE A 74 -10.26 7.92 -1.72
N LEU A 75 -11.20 8.31 -2.57
CA LEU A 75 -12.11 9.44 -2.30
C LEU A 75 -12.99 9.20 -1.07
N GLU A 76 -13.49 7.99 -0.86
CA GLU A 76 -14.26 7.62 0.34
C GLU A 76 -13.48 7.91 1.62
N THR A 77 -12.18 7.61 1.65
CA THR A 77 -11.33 7.90 2.82
C THR A 77 -11.16 9.40 3.13
N SER A 78 -11.46 10.27 2.16
CA SER A 78 -11.39 11.73 2.34
C SER A 78 -12.66 12.29 2.97
N MET A 79 -13.79 11.58 2.87
CA MET A 79 -15.09 12.03 3.38
C MET A 79 -15.31 11.61 4.84
N GLU A 80 -14.68 10.54 5.30
CA GLU A 80 -14.80 10.02 6.67
C GLU A 80 -14.06 10.86 7.73
N GLN A 81 -13.26 11.85 7.33
CA GLN A 81 -12.48 12.69 8.26
C GLN A 81 -13.24 13.93 8.78
N ARG A 82 -14.56 13.83 9.00
CA ARG A 82 -15.36 14.88 9.65
C ARG A 82 -16.04 14.41 10.93
#